data_AF-A0A447P922-F1
#
_entry.id   AF-A0A447P922-F1
#
_cell.length_a   1.000
_cell.length_b   1.000
_cell.length_c   1.000
_cell.angle_alpha   90.00
_cell.angle_beta   90.00
_cell.angle_gamma   90.00
#
_symmetry.space_group_name_H-M   'P 1'
#
loop_
_entity.id
_entity.type
_entity.pdbx_description
1 polymer ?
#
loop_
_entity_poly.entity_id
_entity_poly.type
_entity_poly.pdbx_seq_one_letter_code
_entity_poly.pdbx_strand_id
1 'polypeptide(L)'
;MKPHWEISQQEADACLAATEWCPAIHEYFRGGGYSSRFLTEGGVPFTMTPREYQSKGLGPVLQIAEGWSVELPKAMHDQLDARTNLYLAYHLVCAASYRQRSVYRCLFGDGELGR
;
A
#
# COMPACT_ATOMS: atom_id res chain seq x y z
N MET A 1 -2.19 -4.63 -13.82
CA MET A 1 -1.77 -3.28 -14.25
C MET A 1 -1.18 -3.37 -15.65
N LYS A 2 -1.74 -2.63 -16.61
CA LYS A 2 -1.27 -2.60 -18.01
C LYS A 2 -1.17 -1.14 -18.47
N PRO A 3 -0.36 -0.84 -19.49
CA PRO A 3 -0.40 0.47 -20.13
C PRO A 3 -1.80 0.77 -20.70
N HIS A 4 -2.22 2.04 -20.68
CA HIS A 4 -3.61 2.41 -21.02
C HIS A 4 -4.04 2.00 -22.45
N TRP A 5 -3.11 1.92 -23.39
CA TRP A 5 -3.37 1.52 -24.78
C TRP A 5 -3.59 0.00 -24.95
N GLU A 6 -3.26 -0.81 -23.94
CA GLU A 6 -3.47 -2.26 -23.90
C GLU A 6 -4.69 -2.67 -23.07
N ILE A 7 -5.39 -1.71 -22.46
CA ILE A 7 -6.57 -1.96 -21.62
C ILE A 7 -7.81 -2.02 -22.51
N SER A 8 -8.50 -3.16 -22.45
CA SER A 8 -9.82 -3.30 -23.05
C SER A 8 -10.92 -2.69 -22.18
N GLN A 9 -12.05 -2.33 -22.78
CA GLN A 9 -13.20 -1.80 -22.02
C GLN A 9 -13.68 -2.79 -20.95
N GLN A 10 -13.65 -4.09 -21.24
CA GLN A 10 -14.03 -5.14 -20.30
C GLN A 10 -13.15 -5.14 -19.04
N GLU A 11 -11.85 -4.91 -19.19
CA GLU A 11 -10.94 -4.82 -18.05
C GLU A 11 -11.16 -3.55 -17.24
N ALA A 12 -11.51 -2.43 -17.90
CA ALA A 12 -11.88 -1.20 -17.21
C ALA A 12 -13.16 -1.40 -16.38
N ASP A 13 -14.17 -2.04 -16.96
CA ASP A 13 -15.44 -2.32 -16.28
C ASP A 13 -15.24 -3.32 -15.12
N ALA A 14 -14.34 -4.29 -15.27
CA ALA A 14 -13.97 -5.22 -14.20
C ALA A 14 -13.30 -4.50 -13.01
N CYS A 15 -12.41 -3.54 -13.28
CA CYS A 15 -11.79 -2.71 -12.23
C CYS A 15 -12.84 -1.89 -11.47
N LEU A 16 -13.83 -1.34 -12.18
CA LEU A 16 -14.93 -0.59 -11.58
C LEU A 16 -15.84 -1.49 -10.75
N ALA A 17 -16.15 -2.71 -11.23
CA ALA A 17 -16.96 -3.68 -10.50
C ALA A 17 -16.30 -4.19 -9.22
N ALA A 18 -14.96 -4.22 -9.18
CA ALA A 18 -14.18 -4.58 -7.99
C ALA A 18 -14.04 -3.41 -6.98
N THR A 19 -14.54 -2.22 -7.30
CA THR A 19 -14.43 -1.02 -6.47
C THR A 19 -15.77 -0.67 -5.84
N GLU A 20 -15.79 -0.57 -4.50
CA GLU A 20 -16.91 -0.05 -3.74
C GLU A 20 -16.70 1.43 -3.44
N TRP A 21 -17.75 2.25 -3.59
CA TRP A 21 -17.71 3.68 -3.31
C TRP A 21 -18.29 3.97 -1.93
N CYS A 22 -17.42 4.12 -0.93
CA CYS A 22 -17.83 4.32 0.45
C CYS A 22 -17.95 5.82 0.78
N PRO A 23 -18.99 6.26 1.51
CA PRO A 23 -19.07 7.66 1.94
C PRO A 23 -17.95 7.99 2.92
N ALA A 24 -17.35 9.17 2.75
CA ALA A 24 -16.27 9.63 3.61
C ALA A 24 -16.76 9.85 5.05
N ILE A 25 -15.91 9.53 6.02
CA ILE A 25 -16.20 9.76 7.44
C ILE A 25 -16.26 11.27 7.69
N HIS A 26 -17.43 11.76 8.14
CA HIS A 26 -17.69 13.19 8.29
C HIS A 26 -16.75 13.90 9.27
N GLU A 27 -16.27 13.19 10.30
CA GLU A 27 -15.33 13.73 11.29
C GLU A 27 -14.00 14.16 10.66
N TYR A 28 -13.52 13.39 9.68
CA TYR A 28 -12.29 13.68 8.95
C TYR A 28 -12.54 14.58 7.73
N PHE A 29 -13.64 14.34 7.00
CA PHE A 29 -13.97 15.07 5.78
C PHE A 29 -15.33 15.75 5.92
N ARG A 30 -15.34 16.95 6.53
CA ARG A 30 -16.57 17.73 6.76
C ARG A 30 -17.29 18.12 5.48
N GLY A 31 -16.57 18.19 4.35
CA GLY A 31 -17.14 18.43 3.02
C GLY A 31 -17.76 17.19 2.36
N GLY A 32 -17.75 16.03 3.02
CA GLY A 32 -18.17 14.76 2.44
C GLY A 32 -17.19 14.25 1.38
N GLY A 33 -17.65 13.28 0.59
CA GLY A 33 -16.87 12.63 -0.47
C GLY A 33 -17.13 11.13 -0.54
N TYR A 34 -16.59 10.47 -1.57
CA TYR A 34 -16.57 9.02 -1.69
C TYR A 34 -15.14 8.53 -1.79
N SER A 35 -14.79 7.53 -0.98
CA SER A 35 -13.55 6.80 -1.10
C SER A 35 -13.76 5.55 -1.97
N SER A 36 -12.76 5.25 -2.80
CA SER A 36 -12.70 4.02 -3.57
C SER A 36 -12.10 2.91 -2.71
N ARG A 37 -12.93 1.96 -2.28
CA ARG A 37 -12.53 0.76 -1.56
C ARG A 37 -12.36 -0.38 -2.55
N PHE A 38 -11.17 -0.96 -2.62
CA PHE A 38 -10.88 -2.17 -3.37
C PHE A 38 -9.76 -2.95 -2.67
N LEU A 39 -9.70 -4.27 -2.91
CA LEU A 39 -8.65 -5.14 -2.41
C LEU A 39 -7.80 -5.62 -3.58
N THR A 40 -6.50 -5.41 -3.50
CA THR A 40 -5.58 -5.89 -4.53
C THR A 40 -5.34 -7.39 -4.41
N GLU A 41 -5.41 -8.07 -5.55
CA GLU A 41 -5.11 -9.50 -5.64
C GLU A 41 -3.68 -9.82 -5.18
N GLY A 42 -3.50 -10.98 -4.53
CA GLY A 42 -2.19 -11.45 -4.10
C GLY A 42 -1.32 -11.93 -5.26
N GLY A 43 0.01 -11.94 -5.05
CA GLY A 43 0.98 -12.47 -6.00
C GLY A 43 1.39 -11.51 -7.11
N VAL A 44 0.90 -10.27 -7.11
CA VAL A 44 1.29 -9.24 -8.08
C VAL A 44 2.63 -8.64 -7.66
N PRO A 45 3.65 -8.64 -8.53
CA PRO A 45 4.93 -7.98 -8.23
C PRO A 45 4.72 -6.47 -8.20
N PHE A 46 5.19 -5.83 -7.13
CA PHE A 46 5.14 -4.39 -6.93
C PHE A 46 6.52 -3.86 -6.59
N THR A 47 6.87 -2.73 -7.19
CA THR A 47 8.02 -1.93 -6.76
C THR A 47 7.48 -0.71 -6.05
N MET A 48 7.65 -0.66 -4.73
CA MET A 48 7.30 0.52 -3.96
C MET A 48 8.48 1.50 -4.02
N THR A 49 8.21 2.72 -4.47
CA THR A 49 9.12 3.88 -4.36
C THR A 49 8.55 4.82 -3.30
N PRO A 50 8.62 4.46 -2.00
CA PRO A 50 7.83 5.11 -0.97
C PRO A 50 8.27 6.56 -0.69
N ARG A 51 9.46 6.98 -1.18
CA ARG A 51 9.94 8.33 -0.94
C ARG A 51 11.10 8.79 -1.82
N GLU A 52 10.95 9.99 -2.35
CA GLU A 52 12.06 10.87 -2.66
C GLU A 52 12.30 11.77 -1.44
N TYR A 53 13.47 11.64 -0.81
CA TYR A 53 13.86 12.50 0.31
C TYR A 53 14.73 13.64 -0.22
N GLN A 54 14.34 14.87 0.10
CA GLN A 54 15.25 16.01 0.07
C GLN A 54 15.90 16.15 1.45
N SER A 55 17.07 15.56 1.60
CA SER A 55 17.88 15.68 2.81
C SER A 55 18.76 16.93 2.71
N LYS A 56 18.73 17.79 3.75
CA LYS A 56 19.55 19.01 3.79
C LYS A 56 21.03 18.66 3.61
N GLY A 57 21.62 19.14 2.52
CA GLY A 57 23.05 18.97 2.22
C GLY A 57 23.45 17.66 1.52
N LEU A 58 22.52 16.70 1.34
CA LEU A 58 22.83 15.42 0.69
C LEU A 58 22.34 15.34 -0.77
N GLY A 59 21.41 16.23 -1.16
CA GLY A 59 20.70 16.11 -2.44
C GLY A 59 19.52 15.14 -2.38
N PRO A 60 18.85 14.87 -3.52
CA PRO A 60 17.72 13.96 -3.58
C PRO A 60 18.17 12.51 -3.39
N VAL A 61 17.51 11.79 -2.49
CA VAL A 61 17.74 10.37 -2.23
C VAL A 61 16.48 9.59 -2.57
N LEU A 62 16.62 8.54 -3.39
CA LEU A 62 15.52 7.65 -3.76
C LEU A 62 15.64 6.32 -3.01
N GLN A 63 14.54 5.89 -2.40
CA GLN A 63 14.41 4.55 -1.83
C GLN A 63 13.57 3.66 -2.74
N ILE A 64 14.04 2.44 -2.96
CA ILE A 64 13.36 1.42 -3.77
C ILE A 64 13.18 0.18 -2.88
N ALA A 65 11.93 -0.29 -2.78
CA ALA A 65 11.56 -1.50 -2.07
C ALA A 65 10.72 -2.38 -3.02
N GLU A 66 11.35 -3.39 -3.60
CA GLU A 66 10.66 -4.42 -4.38
C GLU A 66 9.93 -5.40 -3.46
N GLY A 67 8.83 -5.96 -3.93
CA GLY A 67 8.03 -6.92 -3.18
C GLY A 67 6.87 -7.48 -4.01
N TRP A 68 5.98 -8.17 -3.32
CA TRP A 68 4.77 -8.75 -3.92
C TRP A 68 3.56 -8.41 -3.07
N SER A 69 2.39 -8.31 -3.71
CA SER A 69 1.14 -8.31 -2.97
C SER A 69 0.90 -9.67 -2.33
N VAL A 70 0.27 -9.69 -1.17
CA VAL A 70 -0.08 -10.93 -0.47
C VAL A 70 -1.57 -11.01 -0.25
N GLU A 71 -2.13 -12.19 -0.48
CA GLU A 71 -3.51 -12.50 -0.13
C GLU A 71 -3.53 -13.11 1.27
N LEU A 72 -4.34 -12.54 2.16
CA LEU A 72 -4.56 -13.08 3.50
C LEU A 72 -5.86 -13.87 3.54
N PRO A 73 -5.97 -14.91 4.40
CA PRO A 73 -7.24 -15.59 4.63
C PRO A 73 -8.32 -14.59 5.01
N LYS A 74 -9.53 -14.74 4.45
CA LYS A 74 -10.62 -13.77 4.60
C LYS A 74 -10.86 -13.33 6.04
N ALA A 75 -10.92 -14.27 6.98
CA ALA A 75 -11.13 -13.96 8.40
C ALA A 75 -10.02 -13.07 8.99
N MET A 76 -8.77 -13.26 8.57
CA MET A 76 -7.64 -12.44 9.01
C MET A 76 -7.68 -11.06 8.35
N HIS A 77 -7.98 -10.99 7.05
CA HIS A 77 -8.15 -9.73 6.34
C HIS A 77 -9.26 -8.89 6.97
N ASP A 78 -10.44 -9.45 7.17
CA ASP A 78 -11.60 -8.77 7.74
C ASP A 78 -11.30 -8.23 9.16
N GLN A 79 -10.55 -8.98 9.97
CA GLN A 79 -10.10 -8.54 11.31
C GLN A 79 -9.12 -7.36 11.26
N LEU A 80 -8.16 -7.36 10.32
CA LEU A 80 -7.18 -6.29 10.17
C LEU A 80 -7.80 -5.04 9.55
N ASP A 81 -8.69 -5.21 8.58
CA ASP A 81 -9.44 -4.14 7.92
C ASP A 81 -10.31 -3.40 8.94
N ALA A 82 -11.08 -4.13 9.74
CA ALA A 82 -11.93 -3.57 10.80
C ALA A 82 -11.17 -2.74 11.84
N ARG A 83 -9.87 -3.03 12.05
CA ARG A 83 -9.02 -2.30 13.01
C ARG A 83 -8.29 -1.10 12.41
N THR A 84 -8.24 -0.98 11.08
CA THR A 84 -7.46 0.04 10.39
C THR A 84 -8.38 1.13 9.85
N ASN A 85 -9.10 0.85 8.76
CA ASN A 85 -10.12 1.74 8.19
C ASN A 85 -10.95 1.03 7.11
N LEU A 86 -12.19 0.68 7.43
CA LEU A 86 -13.10 -0.04 6.53
C LEU A 86 -13.46 0.71 5.24
N TYR A 87 -13.15 2.00 5.10
CA TYR A 87 -13.61 2.79 3.95
C TYR A 87 -12.50 3.07 2.93
N LEU A 88 -11.27 2.55 3.13
CA LEU A 88 -10.13 2.83 2.27
C LEU A 88 -9.70 1.60 1.46
N ALA A 89 -8.95 1.82 0.37
CA ALA A 89 -8.34 0.76 -0.42
C ALA A 89 -7.22 0.04 0.35
N TYR A 90 -7.09 -1.26 0.13
CA TYR A 90 -6.09 -2.10 0.79
C TYR A 90 -5.12 -2.74 -0.21
N HIS A 91 -3.84 -2.52 0.07
CA HIS A 91 -2.72 -3.20 -0.57
C HIS A 91 -1.84 -3.82 0.52
N LEU A 92 -1.84 -5.14 0.60
CA LEU A 92 -0.95 -5.86 1.51
C LEU A 92 0.33 -6.20 0.75
N VAL A 93 1.46 -5.67 1.21
CA VAL A 93 2.74 -5.79 0.52
C VAL A 93 3.75 -6.53 1.41
N CYS A 94 4.37 -7.56 0.83
CA CYS A 94 5.54 -8.20 1.41
C CYS A 94 6.79 -7.74 0.64
N ALA A 95 7.66 -6.98 1.29
CA ALA A 95 8.93 -6.55 0.69
C ALA A 95 9.90 -7.72 0.54
N ALA A 96 10.58 -7.79 -0.60
CA ALA A 96 11.67 -8.71 -0.85
C ALA A 96 12.83 -8.37 0.11
N SER A 97 13.12 -9.27 1.04
CA SER A 97 14.21 -9.07 1.99
C SER A 97 15.55 -9.34 1.32
N TYR A 98 16.24 -8.27 0.92
CA TYR A 98 17.65 -8.37 0.49
C TYR A 98 18.53 -8.59 1.74
N ARG A 99 19.13 -9.80 1.85
CA ARG A 99 19.96 -10.32 2.98
C ARG A 99 19.24 -10.95 4.19
N GLN A 100 18.08 -11.59 4.05
CA GLN A 100 17.42 -12.33 5.16
C GLN A 100 17.24 -11.49 6.45
N ARG A 101 16.96 -10.19 6.32
CA ARG A 101 16.62 -9.34 7.47
C ARG A 101 15.11 -9.24 7.63
N SER A 102 14.64 -9.04 8.86
CA SER A 102 13.22 -8.85 9.17
C SER A 102 12.63 -7.70 8.35
N VAL A 103 11.33 -7.79 8.02
CA VAL A 103 10.54 -6.70 7.42
C VAL A 103 10.56 -5.46 8.32
N TYR A 104 10.71 -5.66 9.63
CA TYR A 104 11.05 -4.59 10.56
C TYR A 104 12.56 -4.37 10.59
N ARG A 105 13.03 -3.37 9.86
CA ARG A 105 14.36 -2.78 10.07
C ARG A 105 14.20 -1.42 10.73
N CYS A 106 14.42 -1.38 12.04
CA CYS A 106 14.64 -0.12 12.74
C CYS A 106 15.93 0.50 12.16
N LEU A 107 15.84 1.69 11.55
CA LEU A 107 17.01 2.50 11.23
C LEU A 107 17.52 3.15 12.52
N PHE A 108 17.93 2.35 13.50
CA PHE A 108 18.87 2.79 14.51
C PHE A 108 20.22 2.20 14.11
N GLY A 109 21.15 3.10 13.79
CA GLY A 109 22.55 2.75 13.70
C GLY A 109 23.00 2.09 14.99
N ASP A 110 23.87 1.11 14.84
CA ASP A 110 24.86 0.66 15.81
C ASP A 110 24.54 0.95 17.29
N GLY A 111 23.78 0.05 17.90
CA GLY A 111 24.10 -0.47 19.24
C GLY A 111 24.19 0.48 20.44
N GLU A 112 23.87 1.77 20.35
CA GLU A 112 23.87 2.66 21.51
C GLU A 112 22.45 3.13 21.84
N LEU A 113 21.85 2.41 22.80
CA LEU A 113 20.77 2.95 23.62
C LEU A 113 21.32 4.18 24.37
N GLY A 114 20.86 5.36 23.98
CA GLY A 114 20.96 6.56 24.82
C GLY A 114 20.22 6.35 26.13
N ARG A 115 20.91 6.69 27.22
CA ARG A 115 20.35 6.95 28.55
C ARG A 115 19.39 8.13 28.53
#